data_AF-A0A7X7DKY3-F1
#
_entry.id   AF-A0A7X7DKY3-F1
#
_cell.length_a   1.000
_cell.length_b   1.000
_cell.length_c   1.000
_cell.angle_alpha   90.00
_cell.angle_beta   90.00
_cell.angle_gamma   90.00
#
_symmetry.space_group_name_H-M   'P 1'
#
loop_
_entity.id
_entity.type
_entity.pdbx_description
1 polymer ?
#
loop_
_entity_poly.entity_id
_entity_poly.type
_entity_poly.pdbx_seq_one_letter_code
_entity_poly.pdbx_strand_id
1 'polypeptide(L)'
;MRKKSISLGHQIIEALTLEQIESLIDAIGSETLLEKIESQDGFLDMDVVSTVRNVVMKSDLSGNEECDIDIAVVSDNKLVKEWNSLWQRWAAAVAEVGDENGTYAMQEHHWEPAYFDGSALTSDLENIATEMAPKIDRVYDLINDPALFTDALAEIEDSIKSYPEWMGVCEGDGCTLGYHTTRCILQWIWIGYKDHDSPGSVFLAKIGEIESLYTLVNVDRNSVARYIIEMDAAVCREIYELMAGGLFQKEQENVYSPWNTIMLEFKQRYDKEAYYAQCIRDLGENWHLGLPLVENAITSKDWNRADSLLFKTFASHLRHYSESDWFPETSLLISNRYHYSETTTENDLSRLLQIWGDVSEKLGNRERSVASRLQGTLVHYPGDIDAATSTYTSLRKEYSTHVLDRLFRQWQDEIAVKSFNWYHVIRTDTETWIHWAIEAQVESDNGAARFREQLDGWLSGLSGSKDTFIKHWKELAILTVDLSTDTHRNGYRGLFTTAFENLNSRTDLDTSRKCLVGRLCCAETVEKILDIWKKHLSCIIPDPSASGSDYQHPVAWIKVLLDLNPQAYSHLVEQWKVIHRRKRNLWLKMRSEKLPVD
;
A
#
# COMPACT_ATOMS: atom_id res chain seq x y z
N MET A 1 14.28 55.65 39.09
CA MET A 1 13.71 54.41 38.52
C MET A 1 12.19 54.54 38.51
N ARG A 2 11.56 54.79 37.36
CA ARG A 2 10.09 54.75 37.26
C ARG A 2 9.66 53.27 37.20
N LYS A 3 8.81 52.84 38.13
CA LYS A 3 8.17 51.51 38.11
C LYS A 3 7.36 51.39 36.82
N LYS A 4 7.60 50.34 36.03
CA LYS A 4 6.74 49.99 34.89
C LYS A 4 5.34 49.69 35.45
N SER A 5 4.37 50.52 35.11
CA SER A 5 2.97 50.34 35.50
C SER A 5 2.43 49.09 34.82
N ILE A 6 2.06 48.08 35.59
CA ILE A 6 1.43 46.86 35.07
C ILE A 6 0.02 47.23 34.60
N SER A 7 -0.36 46.87 33.37
CA SER A 7 -1.67 47.21 32.82
C SER A 7 -2.79 46.48 33.57
N LEU A 8 -3.98 47.09 33.64
CA LEU A 8 -5.16 46.46 34.25
C LEU A 8 -5.47 45.11 33.58
N GLY A 9 -5.36 45.03 32.24
CA GLY A 9 -5.56 43.78 31.51
C GLY A 9 -4.61 42.66 31.96
N HIS A 10 -3.33 42.98 32.21
CA HIS A 10 -2.37 41.99 32.72
C HIS A 10 -2.73 41.53 34.14
N GLN A 11 -3.16 42.44 35.01
CA GLN A 11 -3.61 42.09 36.36
C GLN A 11 -4.85 41.19 36.33
N ILE A 12 -5.76 41.41 35.38
CA ILE A 12 -6.94 40.55 35.18
C ILE A 12 -6.52 39.16 34.70
N ILE A 13 -5.62 39.07 33.72
CA ILE A 13 -5.10 37.79 33.20
C ILE A 13 -4.37 36.98 34.29
N GLU A 14 -3.60 37.63 35.18
CA GLU A 14 -2.93 36.95 36.29
C GLU A 14 -3.88 36.53 37.43
N ALA A 15 -5.00 37.23 37.61
CA ALA A 15 -5.91 37.03 38.74
C ALA A 15 -7.04 36.02 38.47
N LEU A 16 -7.36 35.76 37.21
CA LEU A 16 -8.48 34.92 36.80
C LEU A 16 -8.03 33.70 35.99
N THR A 17 -8.79 32.61 36.08
CA THR A 17 -8.62 31.46 35.18
C THR A 17 -9.17 31.76 33.79
N LEU A 18 -8.78 30.97 32.77
CA LEU A 18 -9.32 31.09 31.42
C LEU A 18 -10.85 30.95 31.40
N GLU A 19 -11.42 29.97 32.11
CA GLU A 19 -12.87 29.78 32.24
C GLU A 19 -13.60 31.01 32.84
N GLN A 20 -12.95 31.70 33.79
CA GLN A 20 -13.50 32.92 34.40
C GLN A 20 -13.42 34.12 33.47
N ILE A 21 -12.38 34.19 32.63
CA ILE A 21 -12.23 35.21 31.59
C ILE A 21 -13.26 34.97 30.48
N GLU A 22 -13.48 33.74 30.06
CA GLU A 22 -14.53 33.34 29.11
C GLU A 22 -15.91 33.75 29.64
N SER A 23 -16.24 33.36 30.88
CA SER A 23 -17.51 33.73 31.53
C SER A 23 -17.71 35.25 31.62
N LEU A 24 -16.63 36.00 31.82
CA LEU A 24 -16.65 37.47 31.85
C LEU A 24 -16.95 38.05 30.47
N ILE A 25 -16.37 37.49 29.41
CA ILE A 25 -16.60 37.90 28.01
C ILE A 25 -18.04 37.57 27.59
N ASP A 26 -18.52 36.37 27.91
CA ASP A 26 -19.90 35.93 27.62
C ASP A 26 -20.94 36.81 28.33
N ALA A 27 -20.65 37.24 29.56
CA ALA A 27 -21.52 38.13 30.33
C ALA A 27 -21.65 39.54 29.72
N ILE A 28 -20.70 39.98 28.88
CA ILE A 28 -20.78 41.26 28.17
C ILE A 28 -21.79 41.17 27.01
N GLY A 29 -21.92 40.00 26.39
CA GLY A 29 -22.79 39.75 25.22
C GLY A 29 -22.19 40.24 23.90
N SER A 30 -22.48 39.53 22.81
CA SER A 30 -21.93 39.75 21.46
C SER A 30 -22.14 41.16 20.93
N GLU A 31 -23.38 41.68 20.99
CA GLU A 31 -23.74 43.02 20.51
C GLU A 31 -23.02 44.14 21.27
N THR A 32 -22.99 44.06 22.61
CA THR A 32 -22.33 45.05 23.46
C THR A 32 -20.82 45.03 23.30
N LEU A 33 -20.23 43.85 23.09
CA LEU A 33 -18.80 43.68 22.88
C LEU A 33 -18.37 44.31 21.56
N LEU A 34 -19.11 44.06 20.48
CA LEU A 34 -18.87 44.66 19.17
C LEU A 34 -19.00 46.18 19.20
N GLU A 35 -20.08 46.72 19.76
CA GLU A 35 -20.31 48.17 19.84
C GLU A 35 -19.16 48.88 20.60
N LYS A 36 -18.68 48.27 21.69
CA LYS A 36 -17.57 48.82 22.47
C LYS A 36 -16.24 48.71 21.77
N ILE A 37 -15.97 47.64 21.02
CA ILE A 37 -14.70 47.49 20.31
C ILE A 37 -14.64 48.41 19.09
N GLU A 38 -15.74 48.54 18.34
CA GLU A 38 -15.82 49.40 17.15
C GLU A 38 -15.81 50.90 17.49
N SER A 39 -16.26 51.28 18.69
CA SER A 39 -16.23 52.67 19.16
C SER A 39 -14.88 53.14 19.73
N GLN A 40 -13.89 52.25 19.88
CA GLN A 40 -12.55 52.56 20.40
C GLN A 40 -11.56 52.86 19.26
N ASP A 41 -11.85 53.91 18.49
CA ASP A 41 -11.07 54.31 17.33
C ASP A 41 -9.62 54.68 17.73
N GLY A 42 -8.64 53.97 17.16
CA GLY A 42 -7.20 54.17 17.38
C GLY A 42 -6.62 53.63 18.70
N PHE A 43 -7.40 52.99 19.58
CA PHE A 43 -6.90 52.42 20.85
C PHE A 43 -6.63 50.91 20.78
N LEU A 44 -7.35 50.20 19.91
CA LEU A 44 -7.15 48.78 19.62
C LEU A 44 -6.56 48.60 18.23
N ASP A 45 -5.72 47.58 18.08
CA ASP A 45 -5.18 47.20 16.79
C ASP A 45 -6.31 46.75 15.84
N MET A 46 -6.24 47.18 14.58
CA MET A 46 -7.24 46.86 13.56
C MET A 46 -7.42 45.35 13.39
N ASP A 47 -6.34 44.56 13.49
CA ASP A 47 -6.36 43.10 13.44
C ASP A 47 -7.20 42.51 14.59
N VAL A 48 -7.06 43.06 15.79
CA VAL A 48 -7.84 42.65 16.97
C VAL A 48 -9.32 42.97 16.77
N VAL A 49 -9.64 44.16 16.25
CA VAL A 49 -11.03 44.58 15.96
C VAL A 49 -11.65 43.67 14.90
N SER A 50 -10.97 43.41 13.79
CA SER A 50 -11.48 42.54 12.72
C SER A 50 -11.62 41.08 13.15
N THR A 51 -10.66 40.58 13.94
CA THR A 51 -10.69 39.22 14.49
C THR A 51 -11.91 39.04 15.39
N VAL A 52 -12.12 39.93 16.37
CA VAL A 52 -13.27 39.82 17.28
C VAL A 52 -14.58 39.96 16.53
N ARG A 53 -14.66 40.85 15.53
CA ARG A 53 -15.84 40.96 14.66
C ARG A 53 -16.14 39.65 13.93
N ASN A 54 -15.13 39.01 13.35
CA ASN A 54 -15.29 37.75 12.62
C ASN A 54 -15.68 36.58 13.54
N VAL A 55 -15.14 36.52 14.76
CA VAL A 55 -15.53 35.53 15.78
C VAL A 55 -17.00 35.68 16.13
N VAL A 56 -17.43 36.89 16.47
CA VAL A 56 -18.82 37.17 16.89
C VAL A 56 -19.82 36.91 15.75
N MET A 57 -19.50 37.36 14.53
CA MET A 57 -20.38 37.14 13.37
C MET A 57 -20.49 35.66 12.99
N LYS A 58 -19.44 34.86 13.20
CA LYS A 58 -19.50 33.40 12.98
C LYS A 58 -20.28 32.69 14.09
N SER A 59 -20.13 33.08 15.36
CA SER A 59 -20.87 32.47 16.47
C SER A 59 -22.38 32.66 16.39
N ASP A 60 -22.84 33.78 15.81
CA ASP A 60 -24.27 34.04 15.60
C ASP A 60 -24.88 33.20 14.45
N LEU A 61 -24.04 32.64 13.56
CA LEU A 61 -24.47 31.81 12.42
C LEU A 61 -24.39 30.30 12.70
N SER A 62 -23.51 29.86 13.60
CA SER A 62 -23.25 28.45 13.92
C SER A 62 -24.03 27.99 15.17
N GLY A 63 -25.35 27.86 15.05
CA GLY A 63 -26.16 27.29 16.13
C GLY A 63 -25.85 25.79 16.35
N ASN A 64 -25.20 25.46 17.48
CA ASN A 64 -25.05 24.11 18.08
C ASN A 64 -24.09 23.08 17.45
N GLU A 65 -23.00 23.50 16.79
CA GLU A 65 -21.89 22.59 16.48
C GLU A 65 -20.59 23.10 17.15
N GLU A 66 -19.71 22.18 17.57
CA GLU A 66 -18.37 22.51 18.09
C GLU A 66 -17.62 23.35 17.05
N CYS A 67 -17.48 24.65 17.32
CA CYS A 67 -16.77 25.57 16.43
C CYS A 67 -15.27 25.38 16.58
N ASP A 68 -14.66 24.59 15.70
CA ASP A 68 -13.24 24.74 15.40
C ASP A 68 -13.01 26.16 14.88
N ILE A 69 -12.17 26.92 15.59
CA ILE A 69 -11.78 28.27 15.16
C ILE A 69 -10.94 28.10 13.90
N ASP A 70 -11.59 28.26 12.75
CA ASP A 70 -10.96 28.27 11.43
C ASP A 70 -9.80 29.27 11.38
N ILE A 71 -8.73 28.92 10.66
CA ILE A 71 -7.53 29.74 10.47
C ILE A 71 -7.91 31.12 9.98
N ALA A 72 -8.96 31.30 9.18
CA ALA A 72 -9.45 32.61 8.72
C ALA A 72 -9.93 33.57 9.84
N VAL A 73 -10.13 33.05 11.05
CA VAL A 73 -10.68 33.79 12.21
C VAL A 73 -9.59 34.13 13.23
N VAL A 74 -8.36 33.62 13.04
CA VAL A 74 -7.23 33.88 13.93
C VAL A 74 -6.60 35.23 13.59
N SER A 75 -6.27 36.02 14.63
CA SER A 75 -5.55 37.28 14.49
C SER A 75 -4.15 37.06 13.91
N ASP A 76 -3.64 38.02 13.16
CA ASP A 76 -2.31 37.94 12.54
C ASP A 76 -1.22 37.67 13.59
N ASN A 77 -1.31 38.30 14.76
CA ASN A 77 -0.38 38.05 15.86
C ASN A 77 -0.43 36.61 16.40
N LYS A 78 -1.63 36.02 16.51
CA LYS A 78 -1.76 34.62 16.97
C LYS A 78 -1.30 33.66 15.88
N LEU A 79 -1.58 33.97 14.62
CA LEU A 79 -1.13 33.20 13.46
C LEU A 79 0.40 33.17 13.37
N VAL A 80 1.08 34.31 13.53
CA VAL A 80 2.55 34.39 13.58
C VAL A 80 3.11 33.61 14.77
N LYS A 81 2.45 33.63 15.93
CA LYS A 81 2.87 32.84 17.10
C LYS A 81 2.77 31.34 16.83
N GLU A 82 1.66 30.87 16.25
CA GLU A 82 1.48 29.47 15.86
C GLU A 82 2.51 29.05 14.81
N TRP A 83 2.72 29.88 13.79
CA TRP A 83 3.74 29.66 12.76
C TRP A 83 5.14 29.53 13.36
N ASN A 84 5.54 30.45 14.24
CA ASN A 84 6.84 30.41 14.90
C ASN A 84 7.00 29.15 15.77
N SER A 85 5.92 28.65 16.39
CA SER A 85 5.96 27.38 17.12
C SER A 85 6.18 26.18 16.18
N LEU A 86 5.56 26.17 15.00
CA LEU A 86 5.78 25.14 13.99
C LEU A 86 7.20 25.24 13.43
N TRP A 87 7.69 26.44 13.17
CA TRP A 87 9.06 26.68 12.69
C TRP A 87 10.11 26.29 13.73
N GLN A 88 9.84 26.48 15.02
CA GLN A 88 10.71 25.99 16.09
C GLN A 88 10.79 24.46 16.13
N ARG A 89 9.67 23.76 15.91
CA ARG A 89 9.67 22.30 15.77
C ARG A 89 10.46 21.84 14.55
N TRP A 90 10.30 22.55 13.43
CA TRP A 90 11.08 22.31 12.22
C TRP A 90 12.57 22.46 12.48
N ALA A 91 13.00 23.60 13.04
CA ALA A 91 14.40 23.86 13.35
C ALA A 91 14.97 22.86 14.37
N ALA A 92 14.16 22.39 15.33
CA ALA A 92 14.58 21.35 16.27
C ALA A 92 14.85 20.01 15.57
N ALA A 93 13.99 19.60 14.64
CA ALA A 93 14.21 18.41 13.83
C ALA A 93 15.49 18.55 12.98
N VAL A 94 15.65 19.67 12.26
CA VAL A 94 16.85 19.91 11.44
C VAL A 94 18.13 19.97 12.26
N ALA A 95 18.09 20.52 13.48
CA ALA A 95 19.25 20.61 14.37
C ALA A 95 19.73 19.24 14.91
N GLU A 96 18.88 18.21 14.92
CA GLU A 96 19.29 16.84 15.26
C GLU A 96 19.97 16.12 14.09
N VAL A 97 19.81 16.63 12.86
CA VAL A 97 20.47 16.09 11.67
C VAL A 97 21.97 16.40 11.75
N GLY A 98 22.80 15.38 11.56
CA GLY A 98 24.26 15.45 11.74
C GLY A 98 24.74 14.96 13.10
N ASP A 99 23.84 14.69 14.06
CA ASP A 99 24.20 14.00 15.30
C ASP A 99 24.29 12.48 15.06
N GLU A 100 25.50 11.93 15.22
CA GLU A 100 25.80 10.49 15.10
C GLU A 100 25.05 9.63 16.13
N ASN A 101 24.55 10.22 17.21
CA ASN A 101 23.74 9.54 18.24
C ASN A 101 22.30 10.08 18.29
N GLY A 102 21.91 10.91 17.32
CA GLY A 102 20.60 11.53 17.24
C GLY A 102 19.53 10.58 16.73
N THR A 103 18.29 11.07 16.69
CA THR A 103 17.10 10.31 16.29
C THR A 103 17.19 9.75 14.86
N TYR A 104 17.96 10.41 13.99
CA TYR A 104 18.11 10.05 12.57
C TYR A 104 19.35 9.20 12.27
N ALA A 105 20.13 8.82 13.28
CA ALA A 105 21.22 7.86 13.16
C ALA A 105 20.71 6.46 13.54
N MET A 106 20.41 5.64 12.54
CA MET A 106 19.82 4.32 12.73
C MET A 106 20.88 3.21 12.68
N GLN A 107 20.74 2.22 13.57
CA GLN A 107 21.54 1.00 13.56
C GLN A 107 20.60 -0.19 13.78
N GLU A 108 20.27 -0.93 12.71
CA GLU A 108 19.36 -2.09 12.78
C GLU A 108 19.94 -3.21 13.65
N HIS A 109 21.26 -3.43 13.53
CA HIS A 109 21.98 -4.45 14.27
C HIS A 109 23.28 -3.91 14.86
N HIS A 110 23.59 -4.33 16.09
CA HIS A 110 24.79 -3.87 16.82
C HIS A 110 26.14 -4.18 16.15
N TRP A 111 26.16 -5.02 15.11
CA TRP A 111 27.34 -5.37 14.32
C TRP A 111 27.44 -4.59 13.00
N GLU A 112 26.41 -3.83 12.63
CA GLU A 112 26.38 -2.97 11.44
C GLU A 112 26.75 -1.54 11.79
N PRO A 113 27.39 -0.79 10.89
CA PRO A 113 27.59 0.64 11.09
C PRO A 113 26.23 1.36 11.12
N ALA A 114 26.14 2.41 11.93
CA ALA A 114 24.98 3.29 11.88
C ALA A 114 24.93 4.03 10.52
N TYR A 115 23.74 4.30 10.03
CA TYR A 115 23.50 5.07 8.81
C TYR A 115 22.46 6.15 9.05
N PHE A 116 22.44 7.15 8.16
CA PHE A 116 21.43 8.21 8.19
C PHE A 116 20.08 7.69 7.70
N ASP A 117 19.03 7.82 8.52
CA ASP A 117 17.66 7.52 8.14
C ASP A 117 16.93 8.77 7.65
N GLY A 118 17.04 9.03 6.34
CA GLY A 118 16.31 10.13 5.68
C GLY A 118 14.79 9.98 5.73
N SER A 119 14.26 8.76 5.93
CA SER A 119 12.81 8.53 5.98
C SER A 119 12.21 8.99 7.31
N ALA A 120 12.93 8.83 8.43
CA ALA A 120 12.53 9.37 9.72
C ALA A 120 12.49 10.90 9.72
N LEU A 121 13.52 11.56 9.18
CA LEU A 121 13.53 13.02 9.01
C LEU A 121 12.35 13.48 8.14
N THR A 122 12.12 12.79 7.02
CA THR A 122 10.99 13.07 6.12
C THR A 122 9.65 13.01 6.86
N SER A 123 9.43 11.97 7.68
CA SER A 123 8.22 11.80 8.47
C SER A 123 7.97 12.96 9.43
N ASP A 124 9.01 13.42 10.14
CA ASP A 124 8.88 14.54 11.09
C ASP A 124 8.56 15.86 10.38
N LEU A 125 9.28 16.15 9.29
CA LEU A 125 9.04 17.35 8.49
C LEU A 125 7.65 17.33 7.84
N GLU A 126 7.15 16.16 7.41
CA GLU A 126 5.84 15.99 6.81
C GLU A 126 4.71 16.23 7.81
N ASN A 127 4.86 15.73 9.05
CA ASN A 127 3.91 15.97 10.13
C ASN A 127 3.80 17.47 10.45
N ILE A 128 4.93 18.16 10.53
CA ILE A 128 4.96 19.61 10.76
C ILE A 128 4.35 20.36 9.56
N ALA A 129 4.71 19.97 8.34
CA ALA A 129 4.22 20.60 7.12
C ALA A 129 2.71 20.44 6.94
N THR A 130 2.12 19.35 7.42
CA THR A 130 0.66 19.13 7.44
C THR A 130 -0.05 20.24 8.22
N GLU A 131 0.52 20.67 9.35
CA GLU A 131 -0.01 21.77 10.17
C GLU A 131 0.29 23.17 9.57
N MET A 132 1.40 23.30 8.84
CA MET A 132 1.79 24.55 8.16
C MET A 132 0.97 24.83 6.91
N ALA A 133 0.67 23.81 6.10
CA ALA A 133 0.04 23.92 4.78
C ALA A 133 -1.18 24.87 4.74
N PRO A 134 -2.18 24.77 5.64
CA PRO A 134 -3.35 25.63 5.57
C PRO A 134 -3.09 27.09 6.03
N LYS A 135 -1.89 27.41 6.54
CA LYS A 135 -1.53 28.74 7.05
C LYS A 135 -0.70 29.57 6.06
N ILE A 136 -0.07 28.93 5.06
CA ILE A 136 0.95 29.55 4.21
C ILE A 136 0.48 30.84 3.53
N ASP A 137 -0.69 30.83 2.89
CA ASP A 137 -1.16 31.98 2.12
C ASP A 137 -1.28 33.25 2.96
N ARG A 138 -1.75 33.12 4.22
CA ARG A 138 -1.87 34.25 5.14
C ARG A 138 -0.54 34.63 5.79
N VAL A 139 0.31 33.65 6.10
CA VAL A 139 1.56 33.88 6.83
C VAL A 139 2.62 34.53 5.95
N TYR A 140 2.64 34.24 4.65
CA TYR A 140 3.66 34.74 3.72
C TYR A 140 3.85 36.26 3.85
N ASP A 141 2.76 37.02 3.79
CA ASP A 141 2.78 38.49 3.87
C ASP A 141 3.20 39.01 5.26
N LEU A 142 2.95 38.23 6.32
CA LEU A 142 3.25 38.61 7.70
C LEU A 142 4.73 38.38 8.06
N ILE A 143 5.32 37.30 7.55
CA ILE A 143 6.74 36.98 7.79
C ILE A 143 7.63 37.75 6.81
N ASN A 144 7.19 37.91 5.57
CA ASN A 144 7.90 38.64 4.51
C ASN A 144 9.37 38.19 4.34
N ASP A 145 9.57 36.87 4.32
CA ASP A 145 10.86 36.24 4.04
C ASP A 145 10.73 35.29 2.83
N PRO A 146 11.03 35.77 1.61
CA PRO A 146 10.93 34.96 0.40
C PRO A 146 11.92 33.78 0.36
N ALA A 147 13.00 33.83 1.13
CA ALA A 147 14.06 32.80 1.14
C ALA A 147 13.87 31.76 2.25
N LEU A 148 12.86 31.90 3.11
CA LEU A 148 12.65 31.08 4.30
C LEU A 148 12.81 29.57 4.07
N PHE A 149 12.12 29.01 3.07
CA PHE A 149 12.21 27.59 2.77
C PHE A 149 13.48 27.21 2.00
N THR A 150 14.02 28.08 1.14
CA THR A 150 15.27 27.77 0.43
C THR A 150 16.47 27.75 1.38
N ASP A 151 16.48 28.64 2.37
CA ASP A 151 17.50 28.66 3.42
C ASP A 151 17.37 27.41 4.31
N ALA A 152 16.15 26.99 4.63
CA ALA A 152 15.91 25.75 5.36
C ALA A 152 16.38 24.50 4.59
N LEU A 153 16.20 24.45 3.26
CA LEU A 153 16.72 23.35 2.43
C LEU A 153 18.25 23.32 2.43
N ALA A 154 18.89 24.49 2.37
CA ALA A 154 20.35 24.59 2.48
C ALA A 154 20.86 24.11 3.85
N GLU A 155 20.16 24.47 4.93
CA GLU A 155 20.48 23.99 6.28
C GLU A 155 20.38 22.47 6.38
N ILE A 156 19.31 21.87 5.85
CA ILE A 156 19.16 20.40 5.84
C ILE A 156 20.29 19.74 5.04
N GLU A 157 20.57 20.23 3.83
CA GLU A 157 21.64 19.70 2.98
C GLU A 157 23.01 19.77 3.70
N ASP A 158 23.34 20.90 4.32
CA ASP A 158 24.59 21.09 5.05
C ASP A 158 24.67 20.21 6.31
N SER A 159 23.56 20.07 7.04
CA SER A 159 23.47 19.17 8.19
C SER A 159 23.64 17.71 7.78
N ILE A 160 23.04 17.27 6.67
CA ILE A 160 23.24 15.91 6.15
C ILE A 160 24.71 15.71 5.75
N LYS A 161 25.34 16.69 5.07
CA LYS A 161 26.77 16.65 4.70
C LYS A 161 27.72 16.60 5.89
N SER A 162 27.27 16.98 7.07
CA SER A 162 28.09 16.94 8.28
C SER A 162 28.31 15.52 8.82
N TYR A 163 27.50 14.55 8.40
CA TYR A 163 27.69 13.15 8.77
C TYR A 163 29.03 12.60 8.25
N PRO A 164 29.70 11.74 9.02
CA PRO A 164 30.89 11.06 8.55
C PRO A 164 30.65 10.20 7.30
N GLU A 165 31.66 10.10 6.43
CA GLU A 165 31.59 9.29 5.19
C GLU A 165 31.17 7.83 5.45
N TRP A 166 31.53 7.26 6.61
CA TRP A 166 31.21 5.87 6.97
C TRP A 166 29.73 5.63 7.28
N MET A 167 28.93 6.69 7.51
CA MET A 167 27.47 6.58 7.66
C MET A 167 26.74 6.48 6.31
N GLY A 168 27.50 6.36 5.21
CA GLY A 168 26.97 6.07 3.89
C GLY A 168 26.27 7.24 3.22
N VAL A 169 26.32 8.45 3.78
CA VAL A 169 25.59 9.62 3.25
C VAL A 169 26.04 10.02 1.84
N CYS A 170 27.32 9.86 1.52
CA CYS A 170 27.85 10.13 0.19
C CYS A 170 27.54 9.02 -0.84
N GLU A 171 27.09 7.84 -0.39
CA GLU A 171 26.80 6.66 -1.20
C GLU A 171 25.32 6.23 -1.17
N GLY A 172 24.52 6.82 -0.28
CA GLY A 172 23.14 6.45 0.05
C GLY A 172 22.10 7.45 -0.43
N ASP A 173 20.83 7.06 -0.29
CA ASP A 173 19.69 7.93 -0.58
C ASP A 173 19.65 9.03 0.49
N GLY A 174 19.70 10.30 0.07
CA GLY A 174 19.55 11.44 0.97
C GLY A 174 18.15 11.54 1.60
N CYS A 175 17.70 12.75 1.90
CA CYS A 175 16.34 13.01 2.34
C CYS A 175 15.42 13.29 1.13
N THR A 176 14.35 12.52 0.96
CA THR A 176 13.29 12.84 -0.01
C THR A 176 12.08 13.37 0.72
N LEU A 177 11.82 14.66 0.59
CA LEU A 177 10.74 15.36 1.29
C LEU A 177 9.36 14.77 0.95
N GLY A 178 8.45 14.81 1.91
CA GLY A 178 7.09 14.31 1.75
C GLY A 178 6.19 15.23 0.91
N TYR A 179 4.92 14.83 0.79
CA TYR A 179 3.91 15.51 -0.03
C TYR A 179 3.59 16.92 0.50
N HIS A 180 3.25 17.04 1.78
CA HIS A 180 2.92 18.30 2.43
C HIS A 180 4.13 19.21 2.51
N THR A 181 5.31 18.68 2.86
CA THR A 181 6.55 19.47 2.90
C THR A 181 6.86 20.07 1.54
N THR A 182 6.82 19.25 0.48
CA THR A 182 7.05 19.70 -0.89
C THR A 182 6.01 20.75 -1.30
N ARG A 183 4.72 20.53 -1.00
CA ARG A 183 3.67 21.52 -1.31
C ARG A 183 3.87 22.84 -0.57
N CYS A 184 4.31 22.82 0.69
CA CYS A 184 4.59 24.04 1.44
C CYS A 184 5.67 24.88 0.77
N ILE A 185 6.77 24.24 0.35
CA ILE A 185 7.87 24.90 -0.36
C ILE A 185 7.38 25.49 -1.69
N LEU A 186 6.68 24.70 -2.50
CA LEU A 186 6.16 25.14 -3.80
C LEU A 186 5.17 26.29 -3.65
N GLN A 187 4.26 26.23 -2.68
CA GLN A 187 3.30 27.30 -2.40
C GLN A 187 4.02 28.59 -1.96
N TRP A 188 5.02 28.48 -1.09
CA TRP A 188 5.80 29.64 -0.63
C TRP A 188 6.51 30.34 -1.79
N ILE A 189 7.18 29.57 -2.66
CA ILE A 189 7.82 30.09 -3.86
C ILE A 189 6.77 30.73 -4.78
N TRP A 190 5.65 30.05 -5.02
CA TRP A 190 4.60 30.56 -5.89
C TRP A 190 4.07 31.92 -5.43
N ILE A 191 3.72 32.07 -4.15
CA ILE A 191 3.20 33.34 -3.61
C ILE A 191 4.20 34.48 -3.84
N GLY A 192 5.50 34.22 -3.68
CA GLY A 192 6.54 35.23 -3.86
C GLY A 192 6.74 35.71 -5.29
N TYR A 193 6.30 34.93 -6.29
CA TYR A 193 6.52 35.25 -7.70
C TYR A 193 5.24 35.35 -8.54
N LYS A 194 4.05 35.09 -7.99
CA LYS A 194 2.77 35.10 -8.73
C LYS A 194 2.46 36.44 -9.41
N ASP A 195 2.96 37.55 -8.85
CA ASP A 195 2.70 38.91 -9.35
C ASP A 195 3.76 39.41 -10.36
N HIS A 196 4.69 38.55 -10.78
CA HIS A 196 5.63 38.86 -11.87
C HIS A 196 4.94 38.89 -13.24
N ASP A 197 5.57 39.55 -14.22
CA ASP A 197 5.08 39.58 -15.61
C ASP A 197 5.06 38.20 -16.29
N SER A 198 5.90 37.26 -15.84
CA SER A 198 6.01 35.87 -16.33
C SER A 198 6.16 34.93 -15.14
N PRO A 199 5.08 34.72 -14.37
CA PRO A 199 5.14 34.05 -13.09
C PRO A 199 5.49 32.56 -13.24
N GLY A 200 5.04 31.91 -14.32
CA GLY A 200 5.41 30.53 -14.62
C GLY A 200 6.91 30.37 -14.88
N SER A 201 7.52 31.26 -15.65
CA SER A 201 8.96 31.21 -15.94
C SER A 201 9.82 31.33 -14.68
N VAL A 202 9.48 32.28 -13.79
CA VAL A 202 10.27 32.51 -12.58
C VAL A 202 10.09 31.35 -11.61
N PHE A 203 8.86 30.83 -11.49
CA PHE A 203 8.56 29.67 -10.66
C PHE A 203 9.36 28.43 -11.08
N LEU A 204 9.37 28.10 -12.37
CA LEU A 204 10.15 26.98 -12.90
C LEU A 204 11.65 27.13 -12.70
N ALA A 205 12.18 28.35 -12.88
CA ALA A 205 13.59 28.62 -12.66
C ALA A 205 13.99 28.35 -11.20
N LYS A 206 13.12 28.66 -10.24
CA LYS A 206 13.34 28.39 -8.82
C LYS A 206 13.28 26.90 -8.47
N ILE A 207 12.35 26.15 -9.06
CA ILE A 207 12.32 24.69 -8.89
C ILE A 207 13.60 24.06 -9.46
N GLY A 208 14.00 24.46 -10.67
CA GLY A 208 15.23 23.97 -11.28
C GLY A 208 16.49 24.35 -10.49
N GLU A 209 16.51 25.53 -9.88
CA GLU A 209 17.59 25.94 -8.96
C GLU A 209 17.67 25.00 -7.75
N ILE A 210 16.54 24.70 -7.10
CA ILE A 210 16.46 23.76 -5.97
C ILE A 210 16.97 22.37 -6.39
N GLU A 211 16.48 21.82 -7.50
CA GLU A 211 16.93 20.50 -8.00
C GLU A 211 18.41 20.47 -8.37
N SER A 212 19.01 21.62 -8.73
CA SER A 212 20.43 21.71 -9.12
C SER A 212 21.38 21.95 -7.94
N LEU A 213 20.93 22.66 -6.91
CA LEU A 213 21.76 23.08 -5.78
C LEU A 213 21.87 22.00 -4.70
N TYR A 214 20.81 21.21 -4.51
CA TYR A 214 20.73 20.22 -3.45
C TYR A 214 20.83 18.81 -4.04
N THR A 215 21.80 18.05 -3.55
CA THR A 215 22.09 16.69 -4.03
C THR A 215 21.62 15.62 -3.07
N LEU A 216 21.48 15.97 -1.79
CA LEU A 216 21.09 15.10 -0.69
C LEU A 216 19.67 15.42 -0.20
N VAL A 217 19.07 16.53 -0.65
CA VAL A 217 17.67 16.86 -0.38
C VAL A 217 16.89 16.90 -1.68
N ASN A 218 15.93 16.00 -1.83
CA ASN A 218 15.08 15.90 -3.00
C ASN A 218 13.63 16.25 -2.64
N VAL A 219 12.97 17.04 -3.48
CA VAL A 219 11.52 17.25 -3.39
C VAL A 219 10.76 16.01 -3.89
N ASP A 220 9.54 15.79 -3.38
CA ASP A 220 8.69 14.72 -3.91
C ASP A 220 8.27 15.04 -5.35
N ARG A 221 8.77 14.22 -6.29
CA ARG A 221 8.56 14.39 -7.73
C ARG A 221 7.07 14.38 -8.09
N ASN A 222 6.29 13.50 -7.47
CA ASN A 222 4.86 13.40 -7.74
C ASN A 222 4.12 14.66 -7.28
N SER A 223 4.51 15.22 -6.14
CA SER A 223 3.98 16.48 -5.60
C SER A 223 4.33 17.67 -6.47
N VAL A 224 5.56 17.76 -6.98
CA VAL A 224 5.96 18.80 -7.94
C VAL A 224 5.07 18.76 -9.18
N ALA A 225 4.95 17.58 -9.80
CA ALA A 225 4.12 17.41 -10.98
C ALA A 225 2.67 17.80 -10.70
N ARG A 226 2.08 17.24 -9.64
CA ARG A 226 0.70 17.50 -9.25
C ARG A 226 0.44 18.99 -8.98
N TYR A 227 1.33 19.66 -8.24
CA TYR A 227 1.19 21.08 -7.93
C TYR A 227 1.16 21.92 -9.22
N ILE A 228 2.10 21.72 -10.13
CA ILE A 228 2.17 22.44 -11.42
C ILE A 228 0.92 22.18 -12.27
N ILE A 229 0.46 20.93 -12.33
CA ILE A 229 -0.71 20.51 -13.11
C ILE A 229 -2.03 21.11 -12.55
N GLU A 230 -2.08 21.39 -11.24
CA GLU A 230 -3.22 21.98 -10.52
C GLU A 230 -3.25 23.52 -10.56
N MET A 231 -2.20 24.19 -11.06
CA MET A 231 -2.15 25.65 -11.14
C MET A 231 -3.20 26.24 -12.10
N ASP A 232 -3.39 27.56 -12.04
CA ASP A 232 -4.29 28.28 -12.93
C ASP A 232 -3.99 28.03 -14.41
N ALA A 233 -5.04 27.93 -15.23
CA ALA A 233 -4.94 27.54 -16.64
C ALA A 233 -4.05 28.49 -17.47
N ALA A 234 -3.98 29.77 -17.11
CA ALA A 234 -3.10 30.75 -17.76
C ALA A 234 -1.63 30.44 -17.48
N VAL A 235 -1.29 30.12 -16.24
CA VAL A 235 0.08 29.77 -15.80
C VAL A 235 0.48 28.42 -16.39
N CYS A 236 -0.40 27.43 -16.37
CA CYS A 236 -0.16 26.14 -17.03
C CYS A 236 0.16 26.29 -18.52
N ARG A 237 -0.54 27.20 -19.22
CA ARG A 237 -0.27 27.48 -20.65
C ARG A 237 1.09 28.15 -20.84
N GLU A 238 1.44 29.12 -20.00
CA GLU A 238 2.78 29.75 -20.02
C GLU A 238 3.89 28.70 -19.82
N ILE A 239 3.77 27.86 -18.78
CA ILE A 239 4.73 26.79 -18.48
C ILE A 239 4.82 25.80 -19.65
N TYR A 240 3.69 25.41 -20.24
CA TYR A 240 3.69 24.55 -21.42
C TYR A 240 4.47 25.15 -22.60
N GLU A 241 4.26 26.43 -22.91
CA GLU A 241 4.98 27.12 -24.00
C GLU A 241 6.50 27.17 -23.74
N LEU A 242 6.92 27.41 -22.49
CA LEU A 242 8.32 27.39 -22.08
C LEU A 242 8.95 26.00 -22.24
N MET A 243 8.25 24.96 -21.76
CA MET A 243 8.73 23.58 -21.86
C MET A 243 8.75 23.07 -23.30
N ALA A 244 7.76 23.46 -24.13
CA ALA A 244 7.74 23.16 -25.56
C ALA A 244 8.88 23.88 -26.32
N GLY A 245 9.32 25.04 -25.80
CA GLY A 245 10.50 25.76 -26.28
C GLY A 245 11.85 25.14 -25.93
N GLY A 246 11.88 24.03 -25.18
CA GLY A 246 13.10 23.26 -24.87
C GLY A 246 13.58 23.36 -23.41
N LEU A 247 12.83 24.02 -22.53
CA LEU A 247 13.15 24.02 -21.10
C LEU A 247 12.97 22.61 -20.51
N PHE A 248 13.96 22.13 -19.76
CA PHE A 248 14.01 20.76 -19.20
C PHE A 248 13.97 19.63 -20.26
N GLN A 249 14.48 19.87 -21.47
CA GLN A 249 14.38 18.89 -22.57
C GLN A 249 14.98 17.51 -22.21
N LYS A 250 16.13 17.45 -21.54
CA LYS A 250 16.77 16.19 -21.15
C LYS A 250 15.95 15.44 -20.11
N GLU A 251 15.39 16.17 -19.16
CA GLU A 251 14.58 15.64 -18.09
C GLU A 251 13.22 15.15 -18.63
N GLN A 252 12.69 15.77 -19.68
CA GLN A 252 11.50 15.31 -20.39
C GLN A 252 11.71 14.00 -21.16
N GLU A 253 12.95 13.65 -21.53
CA GLU A 253 13.27 12.37 -22.19
C GLU A 253 13.21 11.19 -21.21
N ASN A 254 13.37 11.43 -19.91
CA ASN A 254 13.26 10.41 -18.88
C ASN A 254 11.78 10.21 -18.49
N VAL A 255 11.22 9.04 -18.81
CA VAL A 255 9.81 8.70 -18.55
C VAL A 255 9.45 8.67 -17.05
N TYR A 256 10.44 8.54 -16.17
CA TYR A 256 10.26 8.56 -14.71
C TYR A 256 10.50 9.94 -14.07
N SER A 257 10.70 10.97 -14.90
CA SER A 257 10.89 12.35 -14.45
C SER A 257 9.54 13.05 -14.25
N PRO A 258 9.39 13.89 -13.20
CA PRO A 258 8.19 14.72 -13.05
C PRO A 258 7.98 15.65 -14.25
N TRP A 259 9.07 16.09 -14.89
CA TRP A 259 9.03 16.94 -16.08
C TRP A 259 8.40 16.23 -17.30
N ASN A 260 8.59 14.93 -17.45
CA ASN A 260 7.90 14.14 -18.47
C ASN A 260 6.41 14.05 -18.17
N THR A 261 6.03 13.76 -16.92
CA THR A 261 4.62 13.71 -16.47
C THR A 261 3.89 15.03 -16.71
N ILE A 262 4.49 16.15 -16.31
CA ILE A 262 3.94 17.50 -16.53
C ILE A 262 3.74 17.77 -18.02
N MET A 263 4.77 17.51 -18.83
CA MET A 263 4.71 17.72 -20.27
C MET A 263 3.64 16.85 -20.93
N LEU A 264 3.50 15.60 -20.49
CA LEU A 264 2.49 14.67 -21.00
C LEU A 264 1.07 15.19 -20.71
N GLU A 265 0.81 15.63 -19.48
CA GLU A 265 -0.47 16.22 -19.07
C GLU A 265 -0.79 17.51 -19.83
N PHE A 266 0.20 18.39 -20.02
CA PHE A 266 0.00 19.60 -20.81
C PHE A 266 -0.23 19.32 -22.28
N LYS A 267 0.48 18.37 -22.89
CA LYS A 267 0.17 17.92 -24.26
C LYS A 267 -1.27 17.38 -24.32
N GLN A 268 -1.70 16.58 -23.36
CA GLN A 268 -3.08 16.08 -23.35
C GLN A 268 -4.12 17.21 -23.34
N ARG A 269 -3.85 18.29 -22.60
CA ARG A 269 -4.73 19.47 -22.49
C ARG A 269 -4.68 20.39 -23.72
N TYR A 270 -3.49 20.66 -24.25
CA TYR A 270 -3.26 21.74 -25.22
C TYR A 270 -2.91 21.27 -26.63
N ASP A 271 -2.32 20.07 -26.79
CA ASP A 271 -1.89 19.52 -28.08
C ASP A 271 -2.03 17.97 -28.11
N LYS A 272 -3.23 17.52 -28.48
CA LYS A 272 -3.56 16.09 -28.54
C LYS A 272 -2.71 15.31 -29.54
N GLU A 273 -2.25 15.93 -30.61
CA GLU A 273 -1.40 15.24 -31.60
C GLU A 273 -0.02 14.96 -31.01
N ALA A 274 0.59 15.97 -30.37
CA ALA A 274 1.86 15.80 -29.66
C ALA A 274 1.72 14.83 -28.47
N TYR A 275 0.58 14.81 -27.80
CA TYR A 275 0.29 13.86 -26.72
C TYR A 275 0.36 12.42 -27.22
N TYR A 276 -0.40 12.07 -28.26
CA TYR A 276 -0.38 10.70 -28.78
C TYR A 276 0.98 10.33 -29.37
N ALA A 277 1.70 11.27 -30.01
CA ALA A 277 3.05 11.03 -30.49
C ALA A 277 4.03 10.71 -29.35
N GLN A 278 3.93 11.43 -28.22
CA GLN A 278 4.69 11.17 -27.01
C GLN A 278 4.34 9.79 -26.43
N CYS A 279 3.05 9.50 -26.24
CA CYS A 279 2.61 8.20 -25.71
C CYS A 279 3.16 7.04 -26.54
N ILE A 280 3.16 7.14 -27.88
CA ILE A 280 3.70 6.08 -28.76
C ILE A 280 5.20 5.88 -28.55
N ARG A 281 5.94 6.97 -28.38
CA ARG A 281 7.40 6.93 -28.20
C ARG A 281 7.77 6.30 -26.86
N ASP A 282 7.07 6.68 -25.80
CA ASP A 282 7.41 6.32 -24.43
C ASP A 282 6.72 5.01 -23.98
N LEU A 283 5.82 4.45 -24.80
CA LEU A 283 5.07 3.22 -24.51
C LEU A 283 5.97 2.03 -24.15
N GLY A 284 7.18 1.95 -24.71
CA GLY A 284 8.12 0.86 -24.40
C GLY A 284 8.58 0.85 -22.94
N GLU A 285 8.57 2.01 -22.27
CA GLU A 285 9.05 2.17 -20.89
C GLU A 285 7.90 2.32 -19.89
N ASN A 286 6.74 2.82 -20.33
CA ASN A 286 5.57 2.98 -19.49
C ASN A 286 4.30 2.44 -20.18
N TRP A 287 3.87 1.26 -19.73
CA TRP A 287 2.70 0.57 -20.28
C TRP A 287 1.38 1.32 -20.04
N HIS A 288 1.27 2.18 -19.02
CA HIS A 288 0.05 2.95 -18.74
C HIS A 288 -0.33 3.89 -19.90
N LEU A 289 0.64 4.27 -20.74
CA LEU A 289 0.42 5.07 -21.95
C LEU A 289 -0.31 4.30 -23.05
N GLY A 290 -0.48 2.99 -22.91
CA GLY A 290 -1.15 2.12 -23.86
C GLY A 290 -2.65 2.36 -23.96
N LEU A 291 -3.34 2.46 -22.81
CA LEU A 291 -4.78 2.62 -22.76
C LEU A 291 -5.31 3.83 -23.57
N PRO A 292 -4.80 5.07 -23.39
CA PRO A 292 -5.28 6.22 -24.17
C PRO A 292 -5.01 6.07 -25.67
N LEU A 293 -3.93 5.40 -26.07
CA LEU A 293 -3.62 5.13 -27.48
C LEU A 293 -4.59 4.12 -28.10
N VAL A 294 -4.90 3.05 -27.37
CA VAL A 294 -5.83 2.01 -27.78
C VAL A 294 -7.24 2.58 -27.90
N GLU A 295 -7.70 3.36 -26.93
CA GLU A 295 -9.02 4.01 -26.97
C GLU A 295 -9.16 4.97 -28.16
N ASN A 296 -8.11 5.72 -28.48
CA ASN A 296 -8.10 6.59 -29.66
C ASN A 296 -8.19 5.79 -30.98
N ALA A 297 -7.47 4.67 -31.08
CA ALA A 297 -7.54 3.77 -32.24
C ALA A 297 -8.93 3.14 -32.39
N ILE A 298 -9.57 2.72 -31.29
CA ILE A 298 -10.93 2.19 -31.26
C ILE A 298 -11.96 3.24 -31.68
N THR A 299 -11.83 4.47 -31.17
CA THR A 299 -12.69 5.60 -31.55
C THR A 299 -12.61 5.87 -33.06
N SER A 300 -11.40 5.72 -33.62
CA SER A 300 -11.14 5.84 -35.06
C SER A 300 -11.53 4.59 -35.87
N LYS A 301 -12.04 3.54 -35.22
CA LYS A 301 -12.35 2.22 -35.79
C LYS A 301 -11.16 1.54 -36.49
N ASP A 302 -9.94 1.90 -36.11
CA ASP A 302 -8.72 1.28 -36.61
C ASP A 302 -8.35 0.08 -35.72
N TRP A 303 -9.06 -1.03 -35.94
CA TRP A 303 -8.91 -2.25 -35.15
C TRP A 303 -7.51 -2.87 -35.25
N ASN A 304 -6.87 -2.79 -36.42
CA ASN A 304 -5.51 -3.31 -36.62
C ASN A 304 -4.50 -2.50 -35.79
N ARG A 305 -4.65 -1.17 -35.76
CA ARG A 305 -3.81 -0.33 -34.90
C ARG A 305 -4.07 -0.58 -33.43
N ALA A 306 -5.33 -0.76 -33.03
CA ALA A 306 -5.67 -1.10 -31.65
C ALA A 306 -5.01 -2.43 -31.21
N ASP A 307 -5.07 -3.50 -32.02
CA ASP A 307 -4.43 -4.79 -31.74
C ASP A 307 -2.89 -4.65 -31.62
N SER A 308 -2.27 -3.89 -32.53
CA SER A 308 -0.82 -3.65 -32.47
C SER A 308 -0.41 -2.86 -31.23
N LEU A 309 -1.21 -1.88 -30.81
CA LEU A 309 -0.96 -1.11 -29.60
C LEU A 309 -1.11 -1.97 -28.35
N LEU A 310 -2.17 -2.78 -28.27
CA LEU A 310 -2.38 -3.73 -27.17
C LEU A 310 -1.18 -4.67 -27.01
N PHE A 311 -0.71 -5.26 -28.11
CA PHE A 311 0.50 -6.09 -28.10
C PHE A 311 1.70 -5.35 -27.51
N LYS A 312 1.98 -4.12 -27.97
CA LYS A 312 3.09 -3.31 -27.45
C LYS A 312 2.92 -2.94 -25.97
N THR A 313 1.69 -2.66 -25.54
CA THR A 313 1.37 -2.35 -24.15
C THR A 313 1.69 -3.54 -23.24
N PHE A 314 1.24 -4.73 -23.59
CA PHE A 314 1.55 -5.93 -22.80
C PHE A 314 3.04 -6.31 -22.87
N ALA A 315 3.70 -6.12 -24.02
CA ALA A 315 5.15 -6.31 -24.13
C ALA A 315 5.94 -5.34 -23.23
N SER A 316 5.49 -4.09 -23.10
CA SER A 316 6.06 -3.13 -22.14
C SER A 316 5.83 -3.57 -20.69
N HIS A 317 4.60 -3.97 -20.35
CA HIS A 317 4.27 -4.47 -19.02
C HIS A 317 5.11 -5.71 -18.64
N LEU A 318 5.36 -6.60 -19.61
CA LEU A 318 6.09 -7.86 -19.42
C LEU A 318 7.59 -7.77 -19.67
N ARG A 319 8.14 -6.57 -19.91
CA ARG A 319 9.54 -6.36 -20.29
C ARG A 319 10.54 -7.02 -19.34
N HIS A 320 10.22 -7.09 -18.05
CA HIS A 320 11.10 -7.68 -17.03
C HIS A 320 10.97 -9.20 -16.88
N TYR A 321 10.02 -9.84 -17.57
CA TYR A 321 9.63 -11.24 -17.36
C TYR A 321 10.02 -12.18 -18.51
N SER A 322 10.95 -11.79 -19.39
CA SER A 322 11.42 -12.56 -20.57
C SER A 322 10.36 -12.89 -21.63
N GLU A 323 9.15 -12.33 -21.52
CA GLU A 323 8.03 -12.57 -22.43
C GLU A 323 7.70 -11.35 -23.31
N SER A 324 8.66 -10.88 -24.11
CA SER A 324 8.43 -9.73 -24.99
C SER A 324 7.43 -10.00 -26.12
N ASP A 325 7.18 -11.28 -26.43
CA ASP A 325 6.30 -11.74 -27.52
C ASP A 325 5.02 -12.43 -27.01
N TRP A 326 4.54 -12.01 -25.84
CA TRP A 326 3.36 -12.60 -25.21
C TRP A 326 2.05 -12.29 -25.96
N PHE A 327 1.16 -13.27 -26.02
CA PHE A 327 -0.22 -13.10 -26.45
C PHE A 327 -1.21 -13.72 -25.44
N PRO A 328 -2.45 -13.22 -25.35
CA PRO A 328 -3.46 -13.75 -24.42
C PRO A 328 -3.72 -15.24 -24.61
N GLU A 329 -3.64 -15.75 -25.84
CA GLU A 329 -3.85 -17.15 -26.14
C GLU A 329 -2.67 -18.05 -25.73
N THR A 330 -1.46 -17.54 -25.49
CA THR A 330 -0.25 -18.37 -25.32
C THR A 330 -0.06 -18.90 -23.90
N SER A 331 -0.20 -18.04 -22.90
CA SER A 331 0.05 -18.35 -21.49
C SER A 331 -0.71 -17.39 -20.57
N LEU A 332 -0.84 -17.76 -19.30
CA LEU A 332 -1.45 -16.89 -18.28
C LEU A 332 -0.55 -15.72 -17.89
N LEU A 333 -1.14 -14.52 -17.90
CA LEU A 333 -0.50 -13.30 -17.43
C LEU A 333 -0.21 -13.36 -15.93
N ILE A 334 -1.09 -14.01 -15.15
CA ILE A 334 -0.97 -14.07 -13.68
C ILE A 334 0.17 -14.96 -13.18
N SER A 335 0.70 -15.84 -14.03
CA SER A 335 1.81 -16.75 -13.68
C SER A 335 3.17 -16.03 -13.66
N ASN A 336 3.26 -14.85 -14.27
CA ASN A 336 4.47 -14.02 -14.25
C ASN A 336 4.50 -13.00 -13.10
N ARG A 337 3.49 -13.01 -12.22
CA ARG A 337 3.39 -12.08 -11.09
C ARG A 337 4.15 -12.61 -9.87
N TYR A 338 5.45 -12.35 -9.80
CA TYR A 338 6.20 -12.71 -8.60
C TYR A 338 6.00 -11.72 -7.45
N HIS A 339 5.88 -10.40 -7.66
CA HIS A 339 5.73 -9.44 -6.56
C HIS A 339 5.25 -8.06 -7.05
N TYR A 340 3.95 -7.77 -7.11
CA TYR A 340 3.47 -6.37 -7.08
C TYR A 340 2.04 -6.31 -6.48
N SER A 341 1.91 -5.53 -5.41
CA SER A 341 0.67 -5.25 -4.69
C SER A 341 0.20 -3.82 -5.00
N GLU A 342 -0.49 -3.60 -6.11
CA GLU A 342 -1.23 -2.35 -6.33
C GLU A 342 -2.56 -2.63 -7.03
N THR A 343 -3.66 -2.51 -6.29
CA THR A 343 -5.04 -2.75 -6.74
C THR A 343 -5.45 -1.86 -7.93
N THR A 344 -4.83 -0.70 -8.10
CA THR A 344 -5.04 0.21 -9.24
C THR A 344 -4.51 -0.36 -10.56
N THR A 345 -3.36 -1.03 -10.54
CA THR A 345 -2.77 -1.63 -11.76
C THR A 345 -3.59 -2.80 -12.30
N GLU A 346 -4.36 -3.49 -11.46
CA GLU A 346 -5.15 -4.66 -11.83
C GLU A 346 -6.39 -4.29 -12.66
N ASN A 347 -6.98 -3.12 -12.39
CA ASN A 347 -8.16 -2.65 -13.11
C ASN A 347 -7.83 -2.26 -14.56
N ASP A 348 -6.73 -1.53 -14.77
CA ASP A 348 -6.32 -1.10 -16.12
C ASP A 348 -5.87 -2.28 -16.98
N LEU A 349 -5.15 -3.25 -16.40
CA LEU A 349 -4.78 -4.48 -17.11
C LEU A 349 -6.00 -5.32 -17.49
N SER A 350 -6.95 -5.50 -16.56
CA SER A 350 -8.22 -6.18 -16.85
C SER A 350 -8.96 -5.46 -17.97
N ARG A 351 -9.06 -4.12 -17.91
CA ARG A 351 -9.72 -3.31 -18.93
C ARG A 351 -9.04 -3.47 -20.30
N LEU A 352 -7.71 -3.41 -20.37
CA LEU A 352 -6.95 -3.64 -21.60
C LEU A 352 -7.21 -5.05 -22.17
N LEU A 353 -7.30 -6.08 -21.33
CA LEU A 353 -7.66 -7.44 -21.76
C LEU A 353 -9.09 -7.53 -22.29
N GLN A 354 -10.07 -6.89 -21.64
CA GLN A 354 -11.44 -6.85 -22.16
C GLN A 354 -11.48 -6.15 -23.53
N ILE A 355 -10.79 -5.02 -23.67
CA ILE A 355 -10.64 -4.31 -24.94
C ILE A 355 -9.98 -5.20 -25.99
N TRP A 356 -8.93 -5.96 -25.64
CA TRP A 356 -8.29 -6.89 -26.57
C TRP A 356 -9.23 -8.00 -27.01
N GLY A 357 -10.10 -8.46 -26.11
CA GLY A 357 -11.20 -9.37 -26.40
C GLY A 357 -12.09 -8.85 -27.54
N ASP A 358 -12.55 -7.62 -27.42
CA ASP A 358 -13.46 -6.97 -28.37
C ASP A 358 -12.77 -6.65 -29.70
N VAL A 359 -11.54 -6.11 -29.66
CA VAL A 359 -10.74 -5.83 -30.86
C VAL A 359 -10.48 -7.12 -31.64
N SER A 360 -10.10 -8.20 -30.95
CA SER A 360 -9.85 -9.50 -31.57
C SER A 360 -11.10 -10.09 -32.21
N GLU A 361 -12.27 -9.91 -31.59
CA GLU A 361 -13.56 -10.31 -32.16
C GLU A 361 -13.83 -9.57 -33.48
N LYS A 362 -13.61 -8.24 -33.52
CA LYS A 362 -13.76 -7.44 -34.75
C LYS A 362 -12.79 -7.83 -35.85
N LEU A 363 -11.61 -8.31 -35.49
CA LEU A 363 -10.59 -8.81 -36.43
C LEU A 363 -10.79 -10.29 -36.81
N GLY A 364 -11.79 -10.98 -36.23
CA GLY A 364 -12.04 -12.40 -36.49
C GLY A 364 -11.07 -13.37 -35.79
N ASN A 365 -10.23 -12.88 -34.86
CA ASN A 365 -9.36 -13.73 -34.04
C ASN A 365 -10.13 -14.24 -32.81
N ARG A 366 -10.88 -15.32 -33.04
CA ARG A 366 -11.75 -15.94 -32.03
C ARG A 366 -10.99 -16.47 -30.82
N GLU A 367 -9.81 -17.07 -31.02
CA GLU A 367 -9.01 -17.66 -29.93
C GLU A 367 -8.47 -16.58 -29.00
N ARG A 368 -7.90 -15.51 -29.56
CA ARG A 368 -7.44 -14.37 -28.77
C ARG A 368 -8.59 -13.70 -28.04
N SER A 369 -9.73 -13.51 -28.71
CA SER A 369 -10.89 -12.87 -28.09
C SER A 369 -11.32 -13.55 -26.79
N VAL A 370 -11.52 -14.87 -26.82
CA VAL A 370 -11.94 -15.62 -25.63
C VAL A 370 -10.85 -15.73 -24.59
N ALA A 371 -9.59 -15.85 -25.02
CA ALA A 371 -8.46 -15.89 -24.11
C ALA A 371 -8.33 -14.58 -23.34
N SER A 372 -8.36 -13.43 -24.02
CA SER A 372 -8.30 -12.11 -23.40
C SER A 372 -9.45 -11.90 -22.41
N ARG A 373 -10.68 -12.31 -22.76
CA ARG A 373 -11.84 -12.18 -21.85
C ARG A 373 -11.69 -13.02 -20.59
N LEU A 374 -11.25 -14.28 -20.72
CA LEU A 374 -10.96 -15.13 -19.55
C LEU A 374 -9.87 -14.48 -18.69
N GLN A 375 -8.74 -14.11 -19.30
CA GLN A 375 -7.62 -13.52 -18.59
C GLN A 375 -7.99 -12.19 -17.91
N GLY A 376 -8.84 -11.36 -18.51
CA GLY A 376 -9.33 -10.13 -17.89
C GLY A 376 -10.06 -10.39 -16.58
N THR A 377 -10.91 -11.42 -16.53
CA THR A 377 -11.53 -11.87 -15.27
C THR A 377 -10.48 -12.36 -14.27
N LEU A 378 -9.53 -13.19 -14.71
CA LEU A 378 -8.50 -13.76 -13.84
C LEU A 378 -7.56 -12.69 -13.26
N VAL A 379 -7.34 -11.59 -13.99
CA VAL A 379 -6.54 -10.45 -13.52
C VAL A 379 -7.32 -9.58 -12.55
N HIS A 380 -8.61 -9.36 -12.80
CA HIS A 380 -9.45 -8.54 -11.94
C HIS A 380 -9.81 -9.24 -10.63
N TYR A 381 -9.97 -10.57 -10.66
CA TYR A 381 -10.33 -11.39 -9.52
C TYR A 381 -9.37 -12.59 -9.37
N PRO A 382 -8.10 -12.36 -9.03
CA PRO A 382 -7.06 -13.40 -9.06
C PRO A 382 -7.28 -14.56 -8.09
N GLY A 383 -8.04 -14.34 -7.01
CA GLY A 383 -8.43 -15.37 -6.03
C GLY A 383 -9.86 -15.87 -6.16
N ASP A 384 -10.69 -15.32 -7.05
CA ASP A 384 -12.11 -15.67 -7.11
C ASP A 384 -12.36 -16.85 -8.06
N ILE A 385 -12.48 -18.03 -7.47
CA ILE A 385 -12.79 -19.27 -8.18
C ILE A 385 -14.18 -19.23 -8.82
N ASP A 386 -15.16 -18.58 -8.19
CA ASP A 386 -16.53 -18.48 -8.70
C ASP A 386 -16.57 -17.61 -9.97
N ALA A 387 -15.88 -16.46 -9.96
CA ALA A 387 -15.76 -15.59 -11.13
C ALA A 387 -15.04 -16.28 -12.30
N ALA A 388 -13.92 -16.96 -12.01
CA ALA A 388 -13.13 -17.67 -13.00
C ALA A 388 -13.91 -18.83 -13.65
N THR A 389 -14.50 -19.72 -12.85
CA THR A 389 -15.28 -20.87 -13.34
C THR A 389 -16.53 -20.46 -14.10
N SER A 390 -17.22 -19.41 -13.64
CA SER A 390 -18.40 -18.86 -14.33
C SER A 390 -18.04 -18.28 -15.69
N THR A 391 -16.96 -17.50 -15.76
CA THR A 391 -16.46 -16.92 -17.02
C THR A 391 -16.02 -18.01 -17.99
N TYR A 392 -15.24 -18.99 -17.53
CA TYR A 392 -14.81 -20.14 -18.32
C TYR A 392 -16.02 -20.91 -18.88
N THR A 393 -17.00 -21.24 -18.03
CA THR A 393 -18.19 -21.99 -18.44
C THR A 393 -19.02 -21.22 -19.47
N SER A 394 -19.16 -19.90 -19.30
CA SER A 394 -19.87 -19.04 -20.26
C SER A 394 -19.16 -19.03 -21.61
N LEU A 395 -17.86 -18.73 -21.62
CA LEU A 395 -17.05 -18.67 -22.84
C LEU A 395 -16.99 -20.03 -23.55
N ARG A 396 -16.85 -21.14 -22.81
CA ARG A 396 -16.80 -22.49 -23.39
C ARG A 396 -18.10 -22.89 -24.08
N LYS A 397 -19.26 -22.45 -23.57
CA LYS A 397 -20.57 -22.71 -24.19
C LYS A 397 -20.73 -21.99 -25.52
N GLU A 398 -20.24 -20.76 -25.58
CA GLU A 398 -20.35 -19.92 -26.78
C GLU A 398 -19.22 -20.22 -27.79
N TYR A 399 -18.05 -20.63 -27.31
CA TYR A 399 -16.82 -20.84 -28.07
C TYR A 399 -16.13 -22.16 -27.68
N SER A 400 -16.15 -23.14 -28.58
CA SER A 400 -15.36 -24.37 -28.42
C SER A 400 -13.94 -24.15 -28.97
N THR A 401 -13.01 -23.79 -28.09
CA THR A 401 -11.58 -23.62 -28.44
C THR A 401 -10.68 -24.37 -27.46
N HIS A 402 -9.66 -25.05 -27.98
CA HIS A 402 -8.67 -25.76 -27.18
C HIS A 402 -7.81 -24.81 -26.32
N VAL A 403 -7.66 -23.55 -26.75
CA VAL A 403 -6.94 -22.50 -26.03
C VAL A 403 -7.56 -22.22 -24.67
N LEU A 404 -8.90 -22.15 -24.61
CA LEU A 404 -9.60 -21.85 -23.36
C LEU A 404 -9.39 -22.97 -22.33
N ASP A 405 -9.51 -24.23 -22.75
CA ASP A 405 -9.27 -25.40 -21.89
C ASP A 405 -7.81 -25.44 -21.39
N ARG A 406 -6.84 -25.11 -22.24
CA ARG A 406 -5.42 -25.02 -21.85
C ARG A 406 -5.18 -23.92 -20.81
N LEU A 407 -5.67 -22.71 -21.05
CA LEU A 407 -5.48 -21.58 -20.12
C LEU A 407 -6.19 -21.83 -18.79
N PHE A 408 -7.39 -22.41 -18.82
CA PHE A 408 -8.11 -22.77 -17.61
C PHE A 408 -7.34 -23.83 -16.80
N ARG A 409 -6.73 -24.83 -17.47
CA ARG A 409 -5.88 -25.80 -16.79
C ARG A 409 -4.63 -25.18 -16.17
N GLN A 410 -3.94 -24.29 -16.89
CA GLN A 410 -2.82 -23.52 -16.33
C GLN A 410 -3.26 -22.74 -15.09
N TRP A 411 -4.49 -22.21 -15.09
CA TRP A 411 -5.00 -21.42 -13.98
C TRP A 411 -5.30 -22.31 -12.78
N GLN A 412 -5.87 -23.49 -12.99
CA GLN A 412 -6.07 -24.49 -11.94
C GLN A 412 -4.75 -24.86 -11.26
N ASP A 413 -3.70 -25.09 -12.06
CA ASP A 413 -2.36 -25.41 -11.55
C ASP A 413 -1.81 -24.22 -10.73
N GLU A 414 -1.94 -22.98 -11.23
CA GLU A 414 -1.52 -21.74 -10.53
C GLU A 414 -2.26 -21.56 -9.18
N ILE A 415 -3.58 -21.75 -9.16
CA ILE A 415 -4.39 -21.64 -7.95
C ILE A 415 -4.02 -22.72 -6.93
N ALA A 416 -3.73 -23.94 -7.39
CA ALA A 416 -3.22 -24.99 -6.52
C ALA A 416 -1.88 -24.57 -5.92
N VAL A 417 -0.89 -24.12 -6.71
CA VAL A 417 0.41 -23.66 -6.20
C VAL A 417 0.24 -22.53 -5.19
N LYS A 418 -0.54 -21.49 -5.51
CA LYS A 418 -0.78 -20.35 -4.61
C LYS A 418 -1.46 -20.76 -3.30
N SER A 419 -2.35 -21.75 -3.34
CA SER A 419 -2.98 -22.28 -2.12
C SER A 419 -2.00 -23.03 -1.21
N PHE A 420 -0.87 -23.55 -1.75
CA PHE A 420 0.16 -24.26 -0.99
C PHE A 420 1.42 -23.43 -0.70
N ASN A 421 1.50 -22.18 -1.18
CA ASN A 421 2.74 -21.38 -1.20
C ASN A 421 3.35 -21.17 0.21
N TRP A 422 2.52 -21.09 1.25
CA TRP A 422 2.95 -21.02 2.66
C TRP A 422 3.90 -22.14 3.11
N TYR A 423 3.91 -23.26 2.39
CA TYR A 423 4.70 -24.42 2.74
C TYR A 423 5.94 -24.64 1.86
N HIS A 424 6.24 -23.73 0.92
CA HIS A 424 7.27 -23.87 -0.12
C HIS A 424 7.21 -25.23 -0.83
N VAL A 425 6.00 -25.77 -1.01
CA VAL A 425 5.78 -27.04 -1.68
C VAL A 425 5.73 -26.77 -3.18
N ILE A 426 6.88 -26.79 -3.83
CA ILE A 426 6.94 -26.83 -5.30
C ILE A 426 6.55 -28.25 -5.70
N ARG A 427 5.29 -28.45 -6.09
CA ARG A 427 4.85 -29.67 -6.77
C ARG A 427 4.26 -29.27 -8.10
N THR A 428 4.97 -29.61 -9.17
CA THR A 428 4.59 -29.27 -10.55
C THR A 428 3.84 -30.39 -11.27
N ASP A 429 3.69 -31.58 -10.65
CA ASP A 429 3.40 -32.80 -11.44
C ASP A 429 2.17 -33.61 -10.96
N THR A 430 1.41 -33.16 -9.94
CA THR A 430 0.29 -33.96 -9.42
C THR A 430 -0.96 -33.15 -9.17
N GLU A 431 -2.07 -33.60 -9.75
CA GLU A 431 -3.41 -33.14 -9.40
C GLU A 431 -3.66 -33.27 -7.89
N THR A 432 -4.35 -32.26 -7.35
CA THR A 432 -4.70 -32.13 -5.93
C THR A 432 -6.21 -32.00 -5.79
N TRP A 433 -6.71 -32.09 -4.56
CA TRP A 433 -8.15 -31.90 -4.28
C TRP A 433 -8.69 -30.54 -4.75
N ILE A 434 -7.83 -29.51 -4.88
CA ILE A 434 -8.21 -28.19 -5.40
C ILE A 434 -8.63 -28.29 -6.87
N HIS A 435 -7.88 -29.06 -7.67
CA HIS A 435 -8.22 -29.29 -9.08
C HIS A 435 -9.57 -29.96 -9.20
N TRP A 436 -9.78 -31.06 -8.45
CA TRP A 436 -11.04 -31.79 -8.45
C TRP A 436 -12.22 -30.93 -7.99
N ALA A 437 -12.02 -30.05 -7.00
CA ALA A 437 -13.05 -29.15 -6.51
C ALA A 437 -13.45 -28.12 -7.58
N ILE A 438 -12.47 -27.53 -8.27
CA ILE A 438 -12.71 -26.58 -9.36
C ILE A 438 -13.40 -27.29 -10.55
N GLU A 439 -12.94 -28.48 -10.93
CA GLU A 439 -13.55 -29.30 -11.99
C GLU A 439 -15.01 -29.61 -11.67
N ALA A 440 -15.29 -30.02 -10.43
CA ALA A 440 -16.64 -30.32 -9.96
C ALA A 440 -17.59 -29.11 -9.99
N GLN A 441 -17.07 -27.89 -9.88
CA GLN A 441 -17.88 -26.68 -10.03
C GLN A 441 -18.24 -26.40 -11.49
N VAL A 442 -17.37 -26.75 -12.44
CA VAL A 442 -17.63 -26.57 -13.86
C VAL A 442 -18.54 -27.68 -14.42
N GLU A 443 -18.43 -28.89 -13.89
CA GLU A 443 -19.28 -30.03 -14.25
C GLU A 443 -20.70 -29.86 -13.67
N SER A 444 -21.66 -29.42 -14.49
CA SER A 444 -23.03 -29.10 -14.04
C SER A 444 -23.80 -30.30 -13.49
N ASP A 445 -23.56 -31.49 -14.05
CA ASP A 445 -24.24 -32.73 -13.65
C ASP A 445 -23.22 -33.67 -12.98
N ASN A 446 -23.51 -34.08 -11.74
CA ASN A 446 -22.70 -35.01 -10.93
C ASN A 446 -21.32 -34.54 -10.45
N GLY A 447 -20.88 -33.31 -10.73
CA GLY A 447 -19.56 -32.81 -10.30
C GLY A 447 -19.29 -33.00 -8.80
N ALA A 448 -20.25 -32.62 -7.95
CA ALA A 448 -20.12 -32.79 -6.50
C ALA A 448 -20.04 -34.27 -6.05
N ALA A 449 -20.72 -35.18 -6.75
CA ALA A 449 -20.64 -36.62 -6.44
C ALA A 449 -19.26 -37.18 -6.80
N ARG A 450 -18.74 -36.82 -7.98
CA ARG A 450 -17.41 -37.22 -8.44
C ARG A 450 -16.30 -36.68 -7.55
N PHE A 451 -16.40 -35.40 -7.16
CA PHE A 451 -15.45 -34.81 -6.20
C PHE A 451 -15.43 -35.58 -4.89
N ARG A 452 -16.60 -35.92 -4.33
CA ARG A 452 -16.69 -36.70 -3.09
C ARG A 452 -16.08 -38.09 -3.24
N GLU A 453 -16.29 -38.76 -4.38
CA GLU A 453 -15.67 -40.07 -4.65
C GLU A 453 -14.13 -39.97 -4.71
N GLN A 454 -13.60 -39.00 -5.42
CA GLN A 454 -12.14 -38.76 -5.50
C GLN A 454 -11.56 -38.39 -4.13
N LEU A 455 -12.25 -37.51 -3.40
CA LEU A 455 -11.84 -37.09 -2.07
C LEU A 455 -11.84 -38.27 -1.09
N ASP A 456 -12.88 -39.11 -1.10
CA ASP A 456 -12.95 -40.30 -0.25
C ASP A 456 -11.86 -41.32 -0.60
N GLY A 457 -11.53 -41.49 -1.89
CA GLY A 457 -10.40 -42.30 -2.33
C GLY A 457 -9.07 -41.79 -1.79
N TRP A 458 -8.83 -40.47 -1.88
CA TRP A 458 -7.62 -39.84 -1.36
C TRP A 458 -7.52 -39.91 0.17
N LEU A 459 -8.60 -39.58 0.88
CA LEU A 459 -8.66 -39.67 2.35
C LEU A 459 -8.46 -41.11 2.84
N SER A 460 -9.00 -42.11 2.13
CA SER A 460 -8.76 -43.53 2.42
C SER A 460 -7.29 -43.90 2.25
N GLY A 461 -6.62 -43.38 1.22
CA GLY A 461 -5.18 -43.56 1.02
C GLY A 461 -4.34 -42.95 2.14
N LEU A 462 -4.69 -41.75 2.61
CA LEU A 462 -4.06 -41.10 3.76
C LEU A 462 -4.27 -41.88 5.06
N SER A 463 -5.49 -42.39 5.28
CA SER A 463 -5.80 -43.22 6.45
C SER A 463 -5.06 -44.55 6.41
N GLY A 464 -4.90 -45.16 5.23
CA GLY A 464 -4.29 -46.47 5.04
C GLY A 464 -2.76 -46.50 5.11
N SER A 465 -2.07 -45.39 4.81
CA SER A 465 -0.62 -45.37 4.63
C SER A 465 0.04 -44.17 5.32
N LYS A 466 0.97 -44.46 6.23
CA LYS A 466 1.82 -43.47 6.89
C LYS A 466 2.65 -42.66 5.88
N ASP A 467 3.23 -43.32 4.88
CA ASP A 467 4.09 -42.67 3.90
C ASP A 467 3.28 -41.72 3.01
N THR A 468 2.06 -42.11 2.65
CA THR A 468 1.13 -41.25 1.91
C THR A 468 0.74 -40.04 2.76
N PHE A 469 0.43 -40.24 4.05
CA PHE A 469 0.15 -39.13 4.95
C PHE A 469 1.32 -38.15 5.07
N ILE A 470 2.55 -38.63 5.31
CA ILE A 470 3.75 -37.77 5.42
C ILE A 470 3.97 -36.95 4.15
N LYS A 471 3.69 -37.52 2.96
CA LYS A 471 3.85 -36.80 1.70
C LYS A 471 2.80 -35.71 1.48
N HIS A 472 1.60 -35.86 2.02
CA HIS A 472 0.42 -35.09 1.65
C HIS A 472 -0.25 -34.32 2.82
N TRP A 473 0.30 -34.37 4.04
CA TRP A 473 -0.35 -33.78 5.23
C TRP A 473 -0.58 -32.27 5.11
N LYS A 474 0.26 -31.55 4.37
CA LYS A 474 0.11 -30.10 4.15
C LYS A 474 -1.12 -29.77 3.32
N GLU A 475 -1.45 -30.62 2.34
CA GLU A 475 -2.67 -30.48 1.55
C GLU A 475 -3.91 -30.83 2.39
N LEU A 476 -3.77 -31.82 3.29
CA LEU A 476 -4.81 -32.14 4.28
C LEU A 476 -5.01 -31.01 5.28
N ALA A 477 -3.95 -30.32 5.70
CA ALA A 477 -4.00 -29.20 6.63
C ALA A 477 -4.88 -28.06 6.10
N ILE A 478 -4.67 -27.64 4.84
CA ILE A 478 -5.48 -26.60 4.21
C ILE A 478 -6.94 -27.03 4.10
N LEU A 479 -7.21 -28.26 3.63
CA LEU A 479 -8.58 -28.78 3.57
C LEU A 479 -9.24 -28.82 4.96
N THR A 480 -8.48 -29.14 6.00
CA THR A 480 -8.95 -29.13 7.40
C THR A 480 -9.37 -27.72 7.80
N VAL A 481 -8.54 -26.71 7.51
CA VAL A 481 -8.83 -25.31 7.85
C VAL A 481 -10.06 -24.77 7.12
N ASP A 482 -10.17 -25.09 5.83
CA ASP A 482 -11.26 -24.62 4.98
C ASP A 482 -12.61 -25.22 5.40
N LEU A 483 -12.66 -26.52 5.72
CA LEU A 483 -13.90 -27.19 6.12
C LEU A 483 -14.28 -26.97 7.59
N SER A 484 -13.36 -26.49 8.43
CA SER A 484 -13.60 -26.39 9.87
C SER A 484 -14.42 -25.17 10.26
N THR A 485 -15.49 -25.42 11.01
CA THR A 485 -16.30 -24.41 11.70
C THR A 485 -15.66 -23.97 13.03
N ASP A 486 -16.19 -22.90 13.64
CA ASP A 486 -15.73 -22.42 14.94
C ASP A 486 -15.83 -23.49 16.04
N THR A 487 -16.83 -24.36 15.97
CA THR A 487 -16.98 -25.50 16.89
C THR A 487 -15.79 -26.45 16.80
N HIS A 488 -15.35 -26.80 15.59
CA HIS A 488 -14.17 -27.66 15.37
C HIS A 488 -12.89 -26.95 15.84
N ARG A 489 -12.72 -25.68 15.48
CA ARG A 489 -11.57 -24.86 15.86
C ARG A 489 -11.43 -24.76 17.38
N ASN A 490 -12.54 -24.60 18.10
CA ASN A 490 -12.55 -24.56 19.56
C ASN A 490 -12.31 -25.94 20.17
N GLY A 491 -12.92 -27.00 19.61
CA GLY A 491 -12.76 -28.37 20.10
C GLY A 491 -11.33 -28.92 19.94
N TYR A 492 -10.62 -28.48 18.90
CA TYR A 492 -9.26 -28.93 18.58
C TYR A 492 -8.25 -27.77 18.58
N ARG A 493 -8.42 -26.81 19.51
CA ARG A 493 -7.66 -25.56 19.51
C ARG A 493 -6.14 -25.77 19.38
N GLY A 494 -5.57 -26.73 20.11
CA GLY A 494 -4.15 -27.05 20.03
C GLY A 494 -3.69 -27.38 18.61
N LEU A 495 -4.44 -28.20 17.88
CA LEU A 495 -4.14 -28.54 16.48
C LEU A 495 -4.16 -27.29 15.59
N PHE A 496 -5.18 -26.45 15.72
CA PHE A 496 -5.30 -25.22 14.91
C PHE A 496 -4.23 -24.18 15.23
N THR A 497 -3.85 -24.03 16.51
CA THR A 497 -2.83 -23.06 16.93
C THR A 497 -1.41 -23.54 16.69
N THR A 498 -1.17 -24.84 16.51
CA THR A 498 0.19 -25.37 16.37
C THR A 498 0.49 -25.86 14.96
N ALA A 499 -0.45 -26.55 14.31
CA ALA A 499 -0.24 -27.09 12.97
C ALA A 499 -0.70 -26.11 11.87
N PHE A 500 -1.65 -25.22 12.17
CA PHE A 500 -2.35 -24.40 11.17
C PHE A 500 -2.29 -22.88 11.41
N GLU A 501 -1.43 -22.41 12.32
CA GLU A 501 -1.37 -20.99 12.74
C GLU A 501 -1.21 -20.03 11.55
N ASN A 502 -0.28 -20.36 10.63
CA ASN A 502 0.02 -19.56 9.44
C ASN A 502 -0.96 -19.78 8.27
N LEU A 503 -1.96 -20.66 8.42
CA LEU A 503 -2.95 -20.96 7.38
C LEU A 503 -4.27 -20.17 7.54
N ASN A 504 -4.37 -19.31 8.56
CA ASN A 504 -5.54 -18.47 8.78
C ASN A 504 -5.46 -17.12 8.04
N SER A 505 -4.67 -17.01 6.96
CA SER A 505 -4.70 -15.83 6.11
C SER A 505 -6.11 -15.59 5.56
N ARG A 506 -6.52 -14.33 5.47
CA ARG A 506 -7.80 -13.92 4.90
C ARG A 506 -7.59 -13.36 3.49
N THR A 507 -6.99 -14.16 2.62
CA THR A 507 -6.95 -13.78 1.19
C THR A 507 -8.30 -14.06 0.54
N ASP A 508 -8.58 -13.39 -0.57
CA ASP A 508 -9.78 -13.68 -1.38
C ASP A 508 -9.77 -15.13 -1.88
N LEU A 509 -8.58 -15.66 -2.18
CA LEU A 509 -8.40 -17.06 -2.57
C LEU A 509 -8.81 -18.02 -1.45
N ASP A 510 -8.38 -17.77 -0.21
CA ASP A 510 -8.74 -18.61 0.94
C ASP A 510 -10.26 -18.61 1.16
N THR A 511 -10.87 -17.43 1.04
CA THR A 511 -12.32 -17.26 1.17
C THR A 511 -13.07 -18.01 0.08
N SER A 512 -12.68 -17.84 -1.19
CA SER A 512 -13.30 -18.49 -2.34
C SER A 512 -13.15 -20.02 -2.27
N ARG A 513 -11.95 -20.51 -1.94
CA ARG A 513 -11.66 -21.94 -1.76
C ARG A 513 -12.51 -22.55 -0.64
N LYS A 514 -12.61 -21.88 0.52
CA LYS A 514 -13.46 -22.30 1.64
C LYS A 514 -14.93 -22.37 1.25
N CYS A 515 -15.44 -21.36 0.54
CA CYS A 515 -16.81 -21.37 0.03
C CYS A 515 -17.05 -22.55 -0.92
N LEU A 516 -16.11 -22.83 -1.83
CA LEU A 516 -16.19 -23.95 -2.76
C LEU A 516 -16.29 -25.29 -2.04
N VAL A 517 -15.33 -25.63 -1.17
CA VAL A 517 -15.35 -26.93 -0.49
C VAL A 517 -16.52 -27.06 0.47
N GLY A 518 -16.97 -25.95 1.07
CA GLY A 518 -18.18 -25.93 1.91
C GLY A 518 -19.47 -26.30 1.16
N ARG A 519 -19.53 -26.04 -0.15
CA ARG A 519 -20.66 -26.45 -1.02
C ARG A 519 -20.56 -27.90 -1.49
N LEU A 520 -19.34 -28.42 -1.65
CA LEU A 520 -19.10 -29.75 -2.23
C LEU A 520 -19.06 -30.87 -1.17
N CYS A 521 -18.56 -30.58 0.03
CA CYS A 521 -18.40 -31.53 1.12
C CYS A 521 -19.62 -31.62 2.06
N CYS A 522 -19.70 -32.71 2.82
CA CYS A 522 -20.64 -32.89 3.92
C CYS A 522 -19.92 -32.86 5.28
N ALA A 523 -20.67 -32.68 6.37
CA ALA A 523 -20.12 -32.65 7.74
C ALA A 523 -19.28 -33.89 8.09
N GLU A 524 -19.65 -35.06 7.58
CA GLU A 524 -18.92 -36.34 7.78
C GLU A 524 -17.49 -36.30 7.22
N THR A 525 -17.21 -35.42 6.26
CA THR A 525 -15.87 -35.26 5.67
C THR A 525 -14.88 -34.73 6.71
N VAL A 526 -15.30 -33.80 7.57
CA VAL A 526 -14.45 -33.22 8.62
C VAL A 526 -14.09 -34.28 9.67
N GLU A 527 -15.05 -35.13 10.06
CA GLU A 527 -14.79 -36.21 11.01
C GLU A 527 -13.79 -37.23 10.46
N LYS A 528 -13.90 -37.62 9.18
CA LYS A 528 -12.91 -38.48 8.50
C LYS A 528 -11.51 -37.84 8.52
N ILE A 529 -11.41 -36.54 8.25
CA ILE A 529 -10.14 -35.80 8.27
C ILE A 529 -9.54 -35.79 9.68
N LEU A 530 -10.35 -35.51 10.70
CA LEU A 530 -9.90 -35.51 12.09
C LEU A 530 -9.43 -36.89 12.56
N ASP A 531 -10.07 -37.97 12.09
CA ASP A 531 -9.62 -39.33 12.39
C ASP A 531 -8.28 -39.68 11.73
N ILE A 532 -8.01 -39.16 10.53
CA ILE A 532 -6.68 -39.27 9.90
C ILE A 532 -5.63 -38.55 10.74
N TRP A 533 -5.93 -37.33 11.21
CA TRP A 533 -5.04 -36.60 12.13
C TRP A 533 -4.77 -37.39 13.40
N LYS A 534 -5.80 -37.88 14.11
CA LYS A 534 -5.64 -38.70 15.32
C LYS A 534 -4.77 -39.94 15.08
N LYS A 535 -4.91 -40.56 13.90
CA LYS A 535 -4.18 -41.78 13.55
C LYS A 535 -2.71 -41.53 13.24
N HIS A 536 -2.39 -40.48 12.49
CA HIS A 536 -1.06 -40.33 11.88
C HIS A 536 -0.26 -39.11 12.34
N LEU A 537 -0.80 -38.22 13.19
CA LEU A 537 -0.11 -37.00 13.64
C LEU A 537 1.31 -37.26 14.17
N SER A 538 1.50 -38.35 14.91
CA SER A 538 2.82 -38.74 15.47
C SER A 538 3.92 -38.91 14.42
N CYS A 539 3.55 -39.08 13.14
CA CYS A 539 4.47 -39.31 12.04
C CYS A 539 5.14 -38.03 11.51
N ILE A 540 4.60 -36.86 11.82
CA ILE A 540 5.10 -35.56 11.34
C ILE A 540 5.58 -34.65 12.47
N ILE A 541 5.57 -35.14 13.72
CA ILE A 541 6.09 -34.37 14.86
C ILE A 541 7.60 -34.15 14.67
N PRO A 542 8.07 -32.90 14.73
CA PRO A 542 9.49 -32.59 14.56
C PRO A 542 10.38 -33.34 15.56
N ASP A 543 11.48 -33.93 15.08
CA ASP A 543 12.49 -34.53 15.95
C ASP A 543 13.18 -33.45 16.78
N PRO A 544 13.22 -33.56 18.13
CA PRO A 544 13.90 -32.60 19.01
C PRO A 544 15.38 -32.37 18.69
N SER A 545 16.02 -33.27 17.93
CA SER A 545 17.40 -33.12 17.46
C SER A 545 17.58 -31.94 16.51
N ALA A 546 16.55 -31.59 15.75
CA ALA A 546 16.59 -30.49 14.78
C ALA A 546 16.43 -29.09 15.41
N SER A 547 16.01 -28.99 16.68
CA SER A 547 15.58 -27.72 17.28
C SER A 547 16.65 -26.99 18.13
N GLY A 548 17.92 -27.41 18.07
CA GLY A 548 19.00 -26.77 18.84
C GLY A 548 18.74 -26.78 20.35
N SER A 549 18.71 -25.59 20.98
CA SER A 549 18.38 -25.40 22.41
C SER A 549 16.94 -24.99 22.68
N ASP A 550 16.16 -24.60 21.66
CA ASP A 550 14.76 -24.20 21.79
C ASP A 550 13.84 -25.37 21.41
N TYR A 551 13.10 -25.88 22.40
CA TYR A 551 12.20 -27.02 22.22
C TYR A 551 10.74 -26.63 22.14
N GLN A 552 10.41 -25.34 22.01
CA GLN A 552 9.03 -24.86 22.00
C GLN A 552 8.20 -25.52 20.90
N HIS A 553 8.74 -25.62 19.68
CA HIS A 553 8.00 -26.18 18.55
C HIS A 553 7.72 -27.70 18.69
N PRO A 554 8.71 -28.60 18.92
CA PRO A 554 8.41 -30.01 19.18
C PRO A 554 7.48 -30.27 20.37
N VAL A 555 7.61 -29.47 21.45
CA VAL A 555 6.77 -29.61 22.64
C VAL A 555 5.33 -29.20 22.37
N ALA A 556 5.11 -28.14 21.57
CA ALA A 556 3.76 -27.77 21.13
C ALA A 556 3.09 -28.89 20.33
N TRP A 557 3.80 -29.49 19.36
CA TRP A 557 3.28 -30.61 18.57
C TRP A 557 2.96 -31.85 19.43
N ILE A 558 3.81 -32.16 20.40
CA ILE A 558 3.55 -33.27 21.33
C ILE A 558 2.32 -33.02 22.20
N LYS A 559 2.09 -31.78 22.65
CA LYS A 559 0.89 -31.43 23.40
C LYS A 559 -0.38 -31.70 22.59
N VAL A 560 -0.37 -31.33 21.31
CA VAL A 560 -1.47 -31.66 20.39
C VAL A 560 -1.66 -33.17 20.25
N LEU A 561 -0.58 -33.95 20.18
CA LEU A 561 -0.67 -35.41 20.12
C LEU A 561 -1.27 -36.02 21.39
N LEU A 562 -0.96 -35.49 22.57
CA LEU A 562 -1.56 -35.93 23.83
C LEU A 562 -3.08 -35.74 23.79
N ASP A 563 -3.54 -34.57 23.32
CA ASP A 563 -4.96 -34.24 23.26
C ASP A 563 -5.71 -35.11 22.25
N LEU A 564 -5.09 -35.45 21.12
CA LEU A 564 -5.73 -36.20 20.03
C LEU A 564 -5.59 -37.73 20.16
N ASN A 565 -4.45 -38.21 20.65
CA ASN A 565 -4.13 -39.63 20.73
C ASN A 565 -3.12 -39.91 21.87
N PRO A 566 -3.63 -40.09 23.12
CA PRO A 566 -2.80 -40.36 24.28
C PRO A 566 -1.91 -41.60 24.15
N GLN A 567 -2.38 -42.63 23.42
CA GLN A 567 -1.61 -43.86 23.22
C GLN A 567 -0.38 -43.63 22.31
N ALA A 568 -0.57 -42.90 21.21
CA ALA A 568 0.53 -42.52 20.32
C ALA A 568 1.52 -41.57 21.02
N TYR A 569 1.00 -40.66 21.86
CA TYR A 569 1.83 -39.82 22.74
C TYR A 569 2.73 -40.68 23.64
N SER A 570 2.16 -41.61 24.40
CA SER A 570 2.95 -42.46 25.31
C SER A 570 4.02 -43.24 24.56
N HIS A 571 3.69 -43.79 23.39
CA HIS A 571 4.65 -44.52 22.57
C HIS A 571 5.80 -43.61 22.09
N LEU A 572 5.50 -42.41 21.58
CA LEU A 572 6.51 -41.48 21.10
C LEU A 572 7.42 -40.96 22.24
N VAL A 573 6.84 -40.67 23.40
CA VAL A 573 7.61 -40.21 24.57
C VAL A 573 8.55 -41.29 25.08
N GLU A 574 8.13 -42.56 25.12
CA GLU A 574 9.02 -43.68 25.47
C GLU A 574 10.19 -43.83 24.48
N GLN A 575 9.95 -43.62 23.19
CA GLN A 575 11.04 -43.57 22.20
C GLN A 575 11.98 -42.38 22.47
N TRP A 576 11.43 -41.20 22.73
CA TRP A 576 12.22 -40.01 23.05
C TRP A 576 13.04 -40.18 24.33
N LYS A 577 12.53 -40.89 25.35
CA LYS A 577 13.27 -41.21 26.59
C LYS A 577 14.55 -41.98 26.29
N VAL A 578 14.55 -42.84 25.26
CA VAL A 578 15.73 -43.60 24.83
C VAL A 578 16.66 -42.73 23.96
N ILE A 579 16.11 -42.11 22.92
CA ILE A 579 16.89 -41.41 21.88
C ILE A 579 17.44 -40.07 22.39
N HIS A 580 16.63 -39.31 23.14
CA HIS A 580 16.93 -37.96 23.61
C HIS A 580 17.19 -37.88 25.11
N ARG A 581 17.61 -38.98 25.75
CA ARG A 581 17.87 -39.08 27.20
C ARG A 581 18.75 -37.97 27.78
N ARG A 582 19.66 -37.40 26.98
CA ARG A 582 20.62 -36.35 27.40
C ARG A 582 20.12 -34.91 27.17
N LYS A 583 19.00 -34.70 26.47
CA LYS A 583 18.45 -33.36 26.19
C LYS A 583 17.67 -32.81 27.39
N ARG A 584 18.39 -32.42 28.46
CA ARG A 584 17.78 -31.94 29.73
C ARG A 584 16.75 -30.82 29.52
N ASN A 585 17.02 -29.89 28.62
CA ASN A 585 16.15 -28.74 28.35
C ASN A 585 14.81 -29.14 27.70
N LEU A 586 14.79 -30.19 26.87
CA LEU A 586 13.55 -30.77 26.33
C LEU A 586 12.65 -31.25 27.47
N TRP A 587 13.19 -32.08 28.37
CA TRP A 587 12.44 -32.65 29.49
C TRP A 587 11.98 -31.59 30.49
N LEU A 588 12.81 -30.59 30.77
CA LEU A 588 12.42 -29.43 31.58
C LEU A 588 11.25 -28.66 30.94
N LYS A 589 11.31 -28.42 29.63
CA LYS A 589 10.24 -27.73 28.89
C LYS A 589 8.95 -28.54 28.89
N MET A 590 9.01 -29.86 28.66
CA MET A 590 7.83 -30.73 28.75
C MET A 590 7.18 -30.70 30.14
N ARG A 591 7.98 -30.73 31.21
CA ARG A 591 7.46 -30.60 32.59
C ARG A 591 6.88 -29.21 32.86
N SER A 592 7.48 -28.14 32.35
CA SER A 592 6.93 -26.78 32.51
C SER A 592 5.58 -26.62 31.81
N GLU A 593 5.36 -27.35 30.72
CA GLU A 593 4.07 -27.43 30.02
C GLU A 593 3.10 -28.46 30.63
N LYS A 594 3.47 -29.07 31.77
CA LYS A 594 2.69 -30.08 32.52
C LYS A 594 2.38 -31.35 31.72
N LEU A 595 3.29 -31.75 30.82
CA LEU A 595 3.13 -32.98 30.05
C LEU A 595 3.54 -34.22 30.87
N PRO A 596 2.81 -35.35 30.78
CA PRO A 596 3.18 -36.59 31.46
C PRO A 596 4.47 -37.19 30.87
N VAL A 597 5.59 -37.08 31.59
CA VAL A 597 6.92 -37.53 31.10
C VAL A 597 7.65 -38.48 32.02
N ASP A 598 7.08 -38.80 33.18
CA ASP A 598 7.72 -39.67 34.18
C ASP A 598 7.58 -41.16 33.83
#